data_AF-A0A1Z4V6R3-F1
#
_entry.id   AF-A0A1Z4V6R3-F1
#
_cell.length_a   1.000
_cell.length_b   1.000
_cell.length_c   1.000
_cell.angle_alpha   90.00
_cell.angle_beta   90.00
_cell.angle_gamma   90.00
#
_symmetry.space_group_name_H-M   'P 1'
#
loop_
_entity.id
_entity.type
_entity.pdbx_description
1 polymer ?
#
loop_
_entity_poly.entity_id
_entity_poly.type
_entity_poly.pdbx_seq_one_letter_code
_entity_poly.pdbx_strand_id
1 'polypeptide(L)'
;MTSIKTAISIEESLYEEVIALAHEMKIPRSKLVALAMAEFLRRQKHRQLVESINEAYADDLDESEQIMLTAMRYHQGQLQEKEW
;
A
#
# COMPACT_ATOMS: atom_id res chain seq x y z
N MET A 1 12.85 -18.66 -15.80
CA MET A 1 12.56 -17.23 -16.05
C MET A 1 13.76 -16.62 -16.76
N THR A 2 13.54 -15.78 -17.76
CA THR A 2 14.59 -15.07 -18.50
C THR A 2 14.96 -13.78 -17.78
N SER A 3 16.26 -13.53 -17.59
CA SER A 3 16.76 -12.27 -17.03
C SER A 3 17.16 -11.32 -18.15
N ILE A 4 16.65 -10.09 -18.12
CA ILE A 4 17.02 -9.02 -19.07
C ILE A 4 18.14 -8.18 -18.43
N LYS A 5 19.19 -7.87 -19.20
CA LYS A 5 20.25 -6.93 -18.79
C LYS A 5 19.94 -5.56 -19.36
N THR A 6 19.90 -4.56 -18.49
CA THR A 6 19.67 -3.16 -18.86
C THR A 6 20.69 -2.29 -18.12
N ALA A 7 21.31 -1.35 -18.84
CA ALA A 7 22.08 -0.28 -18.22
C ALA A 7 21.12 0.86 -17.85
N ILE A 8 21.22 1.34 -16.61
CA ILE A 8 20.44 2.48 -16.10
C ILE A 8 21.41 3.52 -15.56
N SER A 9 21.08 4.80 -15.75
CA SER A 9 21.78 5.90 -15.09
C SER A 9 21.18 6.10 -13.70
N ILE A 10 22.04 6.20 -12.68
CA ILE A 10 21.68 6.48 -11.29
C ILE A 10 22.77 7.37 -10.68
N GLU A 11 22.40 8.12 -9.65
CA GLU A 11 23.37 8.92 -8.89
C GLU A 11 24.43 8.02 -8.24
N GLU A 12 25.68 8.48 -8.25
CA GLU A 12 26.82 7.73 -7.71
C GLU A 12 26.65 7.43 -6.22
N SER A 13 26.17 8.41 -5.44
CA SER A 13 25.89 8.24 -4.01
C SER A 13 24.90 7.10 -3.76
N LEU A 14 23.80 7.07 -4.50
CA LEU A 14 22.79 6.03 -4.38
C LEU A 14 23.34 4.65 -4.78
N TYR A 15 24.17 4.60 -5.82
CA TYR A 15 24.82 3.36 -6.23
C TYR A 15 25.71 2.79 -5.12
N GLU A 16 26.55 3.62 -4.49
CA GLU A 16 27.41 3.20 -3.40
C GLU A 16 26.61 2.68 -2.19
N GLU A 17 25.53 3.36 -1.81
CA GLU A 17 24.62 2.91 -0.75
C GLU A 17 24.00 1.53 -1.06
N VAL A 18 23.53 1.34 -2.29
CA VAL A 18 22.95 0.06 -2.74
C VAL A 18 23.99 -1.06 -2.71
N ILE A 19 25.25 -0.79 -3.08
CA ILE A 19 26.32 -1.78 -3.01
C ILE A 19 26.64 -2.17 -1.57
N ALA A 20 26.79 -1.19 -0.68
CA ALA A 20 27.09 -1.44 0.72
C ALA A 20 25.99 -2.31 1.35
N LEU A 21 24.73 -1.98 1.11
CA LEU A 21 23.59 -2.74 1.62
C LEU A 21 23.52 -4.15 1.01
N ALA A 22 23.74 -4.30 -0.30
CA ALA A 22 23.76 -5.61 -0.95
C ALA A 22 24.84 -6.52 -0.35
N HIS A 23 26.01 -5.95 -0.04
CA HIS A 23 27.11 -6.65 0.61
C HIS A 23 26.75 -7.08 2.04
N GLU A 24 26.19 -6.18 2.85
CA GLU A 24 25.72 -6.47 4.21
C GLU A 24 24.67 -7.60 4.22
N MET A 25 23.71 -7.53 3.29
CA MET A 25 22.67 -8.54 3.11
C MET A 25 23.17 -9.84 2.45
N LYS A 26 24.43 -9.88 2.01
CA LYS A 26 25.06 -11.01 1.31
C LYS A 26 24.27 -11.46 0.07
N ILE A 27 23.77 -10.51 -0.71
CA ILE A 27 23.05 -10.77 -1.96
C ILE A 27 23.70 -10.05 -3.15
N PRO A 28 23.52 -10.56 -4.38
CA PRO A 28 23.98 -9.84 -5.56
C PRO A 28 23.30 -8.48 -5.70
N ARG A 29 24.06 -7.46 -6.13
CA ARG A 29 23.56 -6.09 -6.38
C ARG A 29 22.31 -6.07 -7.25
N SER A 30 22.30 -6.85 -8.34
CA SER A 30 21.15 -6.98 -9.24
C SER A 30 19.91 -7.55 -8.56
N LYS A 31 20.07 -8.42 -7.56
CA LYS A 31 18.97 -8.96 -6.76
C LYS A 31 18.38 -7.89 -5.85
N LEU A 32 19.22 -7.08 -5.20
CA LEU A 32 18.73 -5.97 -4.37
C LEU A 32 17.94 -4.95 -5.21
N VAL A 33 18.45 -4.58 -6.38
CA VAL A 33 17.75 -3.67 -7.31
C VAL A 33 16.40 -4.26 -7.74
N ALA A 34 16.37 -5.54 -8.12
CA ALA A 34 15.12 -6.21 -8.50
C ALA A 34 14.10 -6.24 -7.36
N LEU A 35 14.55 -6.50 -6.12
CA LEU A 35 13.70 -6.46 -4.92
C LEU A 35 13.14 -5.06 -4.67
N ALA A 36 13.97 -4.03 -4.75
CA ALA A 36 13.55 -2.64 -4.57
C ALA A 36 12.51 -2.22 -5.62
N MET A 37 12.72 -2.58 -6.90
CA MET A 37 11.77 -2.30 -7.97
C MET A 37 10.44 -3.04 -7.77
N ALA A 38 10.49 -4.32 -7.40
CA ALA A 38 9.30 -5.10 -7.13
C ALA A 38 8.49 -4.51 -5.95
N GLU A 39 9.19 -4.09 -4.89
CA GLU A 39 8.57 -3.45 -3.74
C GLU A 39 7.95 -2.10 -4.09
N PHE A 40 8.65 -1.27 -4.86
CA PHE A 40 8.13 0.01 -5.31
C PHE A 40 6.85 -0.16 -6.15
N LEU A 41 6.85 -1.10 -7.10
CA LEU A 41 5.65 -1.40 -7.90
C LEU A 41 4.51 -1.92 -7.04
N ARG A 42 4.79 -2.76 -6.04
CA ARG A 42 3.77 -3.25 -5.10
C ARG A 42 3.13 -2.11 -4.31
N ARG A 43 3.95 -1.18 -3.78
CA ARG A 43 3.46 0.00 -3.07
C ARG A 43 2.60 0.89 -3.96
N GLN A 44 2.99 1.08 -5.22
CA GLN A 44 2.23 1.90 -6.15
C GLN A 44 0.88 1.29 -6.50
N LYS A 45 0.83 -0.03 -6.75
CA LYS A 45 -0.43 -0.75 -6.96
C LYS A 45 -1.35 -0.67 -5.74
N HIS A 46 -0.78 -0.80 -4.54
CA HIS A 46 -1.56 -0.69 -3.30
C HIS A 46 -2.14 0.72 -3.13
N ARG A 47 -1.35 1.77 -3.41
CA ARG A 47 -1.82 3.16 -3.37
C ARG A 47 -2.98 3.38 -4.33
N GLN A 48 -2.84 2.92 -5.58
CA GLN A 48 -3.90 3.02 -6.59
C GLN A 48 -5.18 2.30 -6.18
N LEU A 49 -5.05 1.12 -5.55
CA LEU A 49 -6.22 0.40 -5.04
C LEU A 49 -6.92 1.18 -3.94
N VAL A 50 -6.19 1.70 -2.95
CA VAL A 50 -6.76 2.51 -1.87
C VAL A 50 -7.42 3.76 -2.43
N GLU A 51 -6.79 4.43 -3.40
CA GLU A 51 -7.35 5.60 -4.07
C GLU A 51 -8.65 5.26 -4.81
N SER A 52 -8.70 4.14 -5.53
CA SER A 52 -9.93 3.70 -6.22
C SER A 52 -11.07 3.33 -5.26
N ILE A 53 -10.74 2.78 -4.08
CA ILE A 53 -11.71 2.51 -3.03
C ILE A 53 -12.24 3.85 -2.50
N ASN A 54 -11.35 4.77 -2.15
CA ASN A 54 -11.76 6.08 -1.65
C ASN A 54 -12.61 6.85 -2.66
N GLU A 55 -12.29 6.76 -3.95
CA GLU A 55 -13.09 7.36 -5.03
C GLU A 55 -14.48 6.71 -5.13
N ALA A 56 -14.58 5.38 -5.05
CA ALA A 56 -15.86 4.68 -5.08
C ALA A 56 -16.77 5.01 -3.89
N TYR A 57 -16.20 5.45 -2.76
CA TYR A 57 -16.91 5.91 -1.56
C TYR A 57 -16.78 7.43 -1.35
N ALA A 58 -16.40 8.18 -2.38
CA ALA A 58 -16.25 9.64 -2.27
C ALA A 58 -17.60 10.36 -2.26
N ASP A 59 -18.64 9.71 -2.78
CA ASP A 59 -20.01 10.22 -2.70
C ASP A 59 -20.48 10.21 -1.24
N ASP A 60 -21.18 11.27 -0.85
CA ASP A 60 -21.81 11.33 0.46
C ASP A 60 -22.89 10.25 0.57
N LEU A 61 -23.14 9.80 1.80
CA LEU A 61 -24.16 8.80 2.07
C LEU A 61 -25.51 9.27 1.54
N ASP A 62 -26.19 8.41 0.77
CA ASP A 62 -27.54 8.71 0.32
C ASP A 62 -28.52 8.71 1.51
N GLU A 63 -29.72 9.25 1.30
CA GLU A 63 -30.72 9.38 2.37
C GLU A 63 -31.10 8.02 2.98
N SER A 64 -31.10 6.95 2.18
CA SER A 64 -31.42 5.60 2.65
C SER A 64 -30.28 5.02 3.50
N GLU A 65 -29.03 5.28 3.11
CA GLU A 65 -27.83 4.89 3.85
C GLU A 65 -27.71 5.65 5.17
N GLN A 66 -28.07 6.94 5.19
CA GLN A 66 -28.12 7.74 6.42
C GLN A 66 -29.18 7.22 7.40
N ILE A 67 -30.37 6.85 6.90
CA ILE A 67 -31.43 6.25 7.73
C ILE A 67 -30.96 4.91 8.32
N MET A 68 -30.34 4.07 7.49
CA MET A 68 -29.80 2.78 7.93
C MET A 68 -28.71 2.94 8.99
N LEU A 69 -27.76 3.87 8.79
CA LEU A 69 -26.71 4.17 9.77
C LEU A 69 -27.25 4.67 11.11
N THR A 70 -28.30 5.50 11.06
CA THR A 70 -28.95 6.01 12.28
C THR A 70 -29.61 4.88 13.06
N ALA A 71 -30.29 3.95 12.37
CA ALA A 71 -30.88 2.77 12.99
C ALA A 71 -29.81 1.83 13.59
N MET A 72 -28.69 1.63 12.88
CA MET A 72 -27.57 0.83 13.37
C MET A 72 -26.94 1.41 14.64
N ARG A 73 -26.68 2.73 14.67
CA ARG A 73 -26.13 3.42 15.85
C ARG A 73 -27.07 3.34 17.06
N TYR A 74 -28.36 3.50 16.83
CA TYR A 74 -29.38 3.36 17.87
C TYR A 74 -29.38 1.95 18.48
N HIS A 75 -29.36 0.91 17.62
CA HIS A 75 -29.31 -0.47 18.08
C HIS A 75 -28.00 -0.80 18.81
N GLN A 76 -26.87 -0.26 18.36
CA GLN A 76 -25.58 -0.45 19.01
C GLN A 76 -25.52 0.18 20.42
N GLY A 77 -26.08 1.38 20.59
CA GLY A 77 -26.18 2.02 21.90
C GLY A 77 -27.03 1.23 22.90
N GLN A 78 -28.15 0.64 22.45
CA GLN A 78 -28.98 -0.21 23.30
C GLN A 78 -28.32 -1.53 23.71
N LEU A 79 -27.43 -2.07 22.87
CA LEU A 79 -26.65 -3.25 23.24
C LEU A 79 -25.60 -2.89 24.31
N GLN A 80 -24.96 -1.73 24.20
CA GLN A 80 -24.05 -1.25 25.24
C GLN A 80 -24.76 -0.94 26.56
N GLU A 81 -25.97 -0.37 26.56
CA GLU A 81 -26.74 -0.16 27.80
C GLU A 81 -27.21 -1.47 28.46
N LYS A 82 -27.32 -2.58 27.72
CA LYS A 82 -27.72 -3.89 28.26
C LYS A 82 -26.58 -4.69 28.86
N GLU A 83 -25.32 -4.30 28.61
CA GLU A 83 -24.14 -4.96 29.16
C GLU A 83 -23.57 -4.29 30.42
N TRP A 84 -24.27 -3.31 31.01
CA TRP A 84 -23.93 -2.68 32.29
C TRP A 84 -24.98 -2.97 33.37
#